data_AF-A0AB39S135-F1
#
_entry.id   AF-A0AB39S135-F1
#
_cell.length_a   1.000
_cell.length_b   1.000
_cell.length_c   1.000
_cell.angle_alpha   90.00
_cell.angle_beta   90.00
_cell.angle_gamma   90.00
#
_symmetry.space_group_name_H-M   'P 1'
#
loop_
_entity.id
_entity.type
_entity.pdbx_description
1 polymer ?
#
loop_
_entity_poly.entity_id
_entity_poly.type
_entity_poly.pdbx_seq_one_letter_code
_entity_poly.pdbx_strand_id
1 'polypeptide(L)'
;MNDSAALRLRHALEHAGVPIRPGTDQAVVHAFERIVTGTPEHTSGALTISTLCKEAGVSRATYYRSPLAKIITGLLKTPDVPRPQTDVLTADIARLKKAERTLRSQHAAEQREARATIATYADHIQALTLRNAELEAENAALREALHQPDGNVAALPVTSLRQAWRQGSGVQRLGDEADRLG
;
A
#
# COMPACT_ATOMS: atom_id res chain seq x y z
N MET A 1 21.20 -24.05 4.89
CA MET A 1 21.78 -24.12 6.25
C MET A 1 20.89 -24.97 7.20
N ASN A 2 20.33 -26.10 6.72
CA ASN A 2 19.36 -26.90 7.51
C ASN A 2 19.88 -28.28 7.94
N ASP A 3 21.11 -28.66 7.56
CA ASP A 3 21.70 -29.98 7.87
C ASP A 3 21.84 -30.25 9.37
N SER A 4 21.96 -29.20 10.19
CA SER A 4 22.14 -29.32 11.64
C SER A 4 20.98 -30.06 12.33
N ALA A 5 19.74 -29.85 11.90
CA ALA A 5 18.58 -30.49 12.52
C ALA A 5 18.43 -31.97 12.14
N ALA A 6 18.78 -32.35 10.90
CA ALA A 6 18.83 -33.75 10.49
C ALA A 6 19.95 -34.51 11.22
N LEU A 7 21.13 -33.88 11.35
CA LEU A 7 22.27 -34.46 12.06
C LEU A 7 21.96 -34.66 13.56
N ARG A 8 21.26 -33.71 14.18
CA ARG A 8 20.80 -33.80 15.58
C ARG A 8 19.81 -34.94 15.79
N LEU A 9 18.89 -35.19 14.85
CA LEU A 9 17.99 -36.34 14.97
C LEU A 9 18.81 -37.64 14.95
N ARG A 10 19.72 -37.81 13.98
CA ARG A 10 20.58 -39.01 13.91
C ARG A 10 21.40 -39.20 15.19
N HIS A 11 22.01 -38.14 15.68
CA HIS A 11 22.78 -38.16 16.94
C HIS A 11 21.90 -38.49 18.16
N ALA A 12 20.70 -37.92 18.26
CA ALA A 12 19.76 -38.20 19.35
C ALA A 12 19.26 -39.66 19.32
N LEU A 13 19.07 -40.23 18.13
CA LEU A 13 18.71 -41.63 17.97
C LEU A 13 19.84 -42.57 18.39
N GLU A 14 21.07 -42.25 18.01
CA GLU A 14 22.28 -42.98 18.40
C GLU A 14 22.49 -42.96 19.93
N HIS A 15 22.36 -41.78 20.55
CA HIS A 15 22.52 -41.61 22.00
C HIS A 15 21.41 -42.27 22.82
N ALA A 16 20.20 -42.32 22.28
CA ALA A 16 19.07 -42.96 22.95
C ALA A 16 19.10 -44.49 22.85
N GLY A 17 20.00 -45.07 22.04
CA GLY A 17 20.07 -46.51 21.81
C GLY A 17 18.78 -47.11 21.24
N VAL A 18 17.96 -46.29 20.57
CA VAL A 18 16.67 -46.73 20.03
C VAL A 18 16.90 -47.34 18.65
N PRO A 19 16.68 -48.66 18.46
CA PRO A 19 16.83 -49.27 17.15
C PRO A 19 15.74 -48.74 16.21
N ILE A 20 16.15 -48.14 15.09
CA ILE A 20 15.23 -47.73 14.01
C ILE A 20 14.67 -49.00 13.39
N ARG A 21 13.37 -49.24 13.56
CA ARG A 21 12.73 -50.42 12.98
C ARG A 21 12.57 -50.23 11.46
N PRO A 22 12.82 -51.28 10.65
CA PRO A 22 12.54 -51.20 9.22
C PRO A 22 11.03 -50.96 8.99
N GLY A 23 10.71 -50.19 7.94
CA GLY A 23 9.35 -49.79 7.62
C GLY A 23 8.98 -48.44 8.25
N THR A 24 8.11 -48.46 9.26
CA THR A 24 7.47 -47.25 9.81
C THR A 24 8.46 -46.23 10.36
N ASP A 25 9.44 -46.68 11.15
CA ASP A 25 10.41 -45.79 11.81
C ASP A 25 11.35 -45.15 10.80
N GLN A 26 11.79 -45.92 9.79
CA GLN A 26 12.59 -45.42 8.68
C GLN A 26 11.82 -44.41 7.81
N ALA A 27 10.54 -44.65 7.53
CA ALA A 27 9.68 -43.73 6.78
C ALA A 27 9.53 -42.38 7.51
N VAL A 28 9.39 -42.41 8.84
CA VAL A 28 9.31 -41.20 9.68
C VAL A 28 10.62 -40.42 9.68
N VAL A 29 11.78 -41.09 9.76
CA VAL A 29 13.09 -40.43 9.70
C VAL A 29 13.33 -39.78 8.34
N HIS A 30 13.05 -40.48 7.23
CA HIS A 30 13.18 -39.90 5.88
C HIS A 30 12.24 -38.71 5.67
N ALA A 31 10.99 -38.81 6.13
CA ALA A 31 10.04 -37.70 6.06
C ALA A 31 10.52 -36.48 6.87
N PHE A 32 11.10 -36.71 8.05
CA PHE A 32 11.70 -35.65 8.86
C PHE A 32 12.85 -34.96 8.12
N GLU A 33 13.77 -35.75 7.52
CA GLU A 33 14.90 -35.22 6.75
C GLU A 33 14.42 -34.40 5.54
N ARG A 34 13.44 -34.88 4.78
CA ARG A 34 12.85 -34.13 3.66
C ARG A 34 12.27 -32.79 4.09
N ILE A 35 11.48 -32.77 5.16
CA ILE A 35 10.87 -31.55 5.68
C ILE A 35 11.94 -30.55 6.14
N VAL A 36 12.95 -31.01 6.88
CA VAL A 36 14.02 -30.16 7.41
C VAL A 36 14.93 -29.63 6.30
N THR A 37 15.27 -30.46 5.30
CA THR A 37 16.09 -30.05 4.16
C THR A 37 15.34 -29.16 3.16
N GLY A 38 14.02 -28.97 3.34
CA GLY A 38 13.19 -28.12 2.48
C GLY A 38 12.72 -28.81 1.21
N THR A 39 12.72 -30.14 1.17
CA THR A 39 12.25 -30.97 0.05
C THR A 39 11.02 -31.83 0.41
N PRO A 40 9.97 -31.28 1.04
CA PRO A 40 8.75 -32.05 1.33
C PRO A 40 8.02 -32.44 0.03
N GLU A 41 7.51 -33.66 -0.05
CA GLU A 41 6.83 -34.16 -1.25
C GLU A 41 5.30 -34.08 -1.13
N HIS A 42 4.78 -34.28 0.08
CA HIS A 42 3.34 -34.43 0.31
C HIS A 42 2.76 -33.33 1.21
N THR A 43 3.59 -32.43 1.71
CA THR A 43 3.18 -31.42 2.71
C THR A 43 3.82 -30.05 2.46
N SER A 44 3.28 -29.03 3.13
CA SER A 44 3.68 -27.63 2.97
C SER A 44 5.03 -27.27 3.63
N GLY A 45 5.86 -28.25 3.97
CA GLY A 45 7.18 -28.05 4.58
C GLY A 45 7.18 -27.58 6.04
N ALA A 46 6.02 -27.35 6.65
CA ALA A 46 5.92 -27.05 8.08
C ALA A 46 6.29 -28.30 8.91
N LEU A 47 7.18 -28.18 9.89
CA LEU A 47 7.62 -29.31 10.71
C LEU A 47 6.72 -29.42 11.95
N THR A 48 5.64 -30.19 11.80
CA THR A 48 4.69 -30.54 12.87
C THR A 48 4.48 -32.05 12.90
N ILE A 49 4.00 -32.62 14.01
CA ILE A 49 3.73 -34.07 14.08
C ILE A 49 2.70 -34.48 13.01
N SER A 50 1.71 -33.64 12.75
CA SER A 50 0.67 -33.91 11.76
C SER A 50 1.22 -33.95 10.34
N THR A 51 2.07 -32.99 9.98
CA THR A 51 2.70 -32.95 8.65
C THR A 51 3.71 -34.06 8.51
N LEU A 52 4.50 -34.35 9.54
CA LEU A 52 5.43 -35.47 9.55
C LEU A 52 4.74 -36.82 9.30
N CYS A 53 3.62 -37.07 9.99
CA CYS A 53 2.84 -38.30 9.80
C CYS A 53 2.29 -38.41 8.36
N LYS A 54 1.78 -37.31 7.82
CA LYS A 54 1.28 -37.26 6.43
C LYS A 54 2.42 -37.49 5.43
N GLU A 55 3.55 -36.85 5.63
CA GLU A 55 4.75 -36.96 4.79
C GLU A 55 5.36 -38.37 4.83
N ALA A 56 5.28 -39.04 5.98
CA ALA A 56 5.72 -40.42 6.16
C ALA A 56 4.69 -41.47 5.68
N GLY A 57 3.45 -41.09 5.39
CA GLY A 57 2.36 -42.02 5.08
C GLY A 57 1.91 -42.87 6.28
N VAL A 58 2.14 -42.39 7.51
CA VAL A 58 1.89 -43.13 8.76
C VAL A 58 0.76 -42.50 9.55
N SER A 59 -0.13 -43.31 10.14
CA SER A 59 -1.17 -42.79 11.04
C SER A 59 -0.56 -42.24 12.33
N ARG A 60 -1.19 -41.22 12.94
CA ARG A 60 -0.71 -40.68 14.24
C ARG A 60 -0.68 -41.76 15.33
N ALA A 61 -1.64 -42.67 15.34
CA ALA A 61 -1.70 -43.77 16.30
C ALA A 61 -0.48 -44.71 16.15
N THR A 62 -0.09 -45.01 14.91
CA THR A 62 1.10 -45.81 14.62
C THR A 62 2.37 -45.07 15.02
N TYR A 63 2.46 -43.76 14.74
CA TYR A 63 3.59 -42.91 15.15
C TYR A 63 3.78 -42.90 16.67
N TYR A 64 2.73 -42.62 17.45
CA TYR A 64 2.85 -42.52 18.92
C TYR A 64 3.15 -43.85 19.62
N ARG A 65 2.94 -44.99 18.95
CA ARG A 65 3.36 -46.31 19.47
C ARG A 65 4.86 -46.57 19.31
N SER A 66 5.55 -45.80 18.45
CA SER A 66 6.98 -45.93 18.24
C SER A 66 7.77 -45.25 19.36
N PRO A 67 8.87 -45.86 19.85
CA PRO A 67 9.83 -45.19 20.73
C PRO A 67 10.39 -43.89 20.12
N LEU A 68 10.42 -43.76 18.79
CA LEU A 68 10.87 -42.56 18.09
C LEU A 68 10.01 -41.33 18.41
N ALA A 69 8.73 -41.51 18.70
CA ALA A 69 7.82 -40.39 18.95
C ALA A 69 8.27 -39.53 20.13
N LYS A 70 8.85 -40.14 21.18
CA LYS A 70 9.36 -39.41 22.35
C LYS A 70 10.55 -38.55 21.98
N ILE A 71 11.46 -39.07 21.17
CA ILE A 71 12.69 -38.38 20.73
C ILE A 71 12.33 -37.22 19.81
N ILE A 72 11.53 -37.47 18.77
CA ILE A 72 11.13 -36.43 17.82
C ILE A 72 10.28 -35.36 18.52
N THR A 73 9.37 -35.74 19.41
CA THR A 73 8.58 -34.75 20.17
C THR A 73 9.47 -33.92 21.11
N GLY A 74 10.50 -34.51 21.72
CA GLY A 74 11.50 -33.78 22.50
C GLY A 74 12.32 -32.82 21.65
N LEU A 75 12.76 -33.26 20.48
CA LEU A 75 13.49 -32.43 19.52
C LEU A 75 12.64 -31.23 19.08
N LEU A 76 11.38 -31.45 18.68
CA LEU A 76 10.45 -30.38 18.26
C LEU A 76 10.08 -29.39 19.37
N LYS A 77 10.19 -29.79 20.65
CA LYS A 77 9.98 -28.92 21.81
C LYS A 77 11.22 -28.08 22.14
N THR A 78 12.39 -28.45 21.65
CA THR A 78 13.63 -27.71 21.88
C THR A 78 13.59 -26.42 21.03
N PRO A 79 13.82 -25.24 21.61
CA PRO A 79 13.65 -23.95 20.92
C PRO A 79 14.61 -23.71 19.74
N ASP A 80 15.60 -24.59 19.55
CA ASP A 80 16.65 -24.48 18.53
C ASP A 80 16.43 -25.39 17.30
N VAL A 81 15.25 -26.02 17.15
CA VAL A 81 14.87 -26.59 15.85
C VAL A 81 14.44 -25.44 14.96
N PRO A 82 15.15 -25.13 13.86
CA PRO A 82 14.76 -24.07 12.95
C PRO A 82 13.35 -24.39 12.46
N ARG A 83 12.36 -23.64 12.95
CA ARG A 83 11.01 -23.75 12.45
C ARG A 83 11.10 -23.37 10.97
N PRO A 84 10.64 -24.22 10.04
CA PRO A 84 10.86 -24.00 8.61
C PRO A 84 10.40 -22.59 8.24
N GLN A 85 11.16 -21.94 7.37
CA GLN A 85 10.99 -20.54 6.94
C GLN A 85 9.56 -20.20 6.49
N THR A 86 8.73 -21.22 6.22
CA THR A 86 7.32 -21.15 5.84
C THR A 86 6.44 -20.35 6.80
N ASP A 87 6.66 -20.39 8.12
CA ASP A 87 5.80 -19.65 9.06
C ASP A 87 6.05 -18.14 8.99
N VAL A 88 7.32 -17.74 8.93
CA VAL A 88 7.74 -16.34 8.74
C VAL A 88 7.27 -15.84 7.38
N LEU A 89 7.47 -16.64 6.33
CA LEU A 89 7.00 -16.31 4.98
C LEU A 89 5.47 -16.18 4.91
N THR A 90 4.72 -17.00 5.65
CA THR A 90 3.25 -16.89 5.69
C THR A 90 2.80 -15.59 6.36
N ALA A 91 3.46 -15.20 7.47
CA ALA A 91 3.21 -13.93 8.12
C ALA A 91 3.57 -12.73 7.22
N ASP A 92 4.69 -12.83 6.50
CA ASP A 92 5.10 -11.82 5.53
C ASP A 92 4.15 -11.71 4.34
N ILE A 93 3.68 -12.82 3.79
CA ILE A 93 2.67 -12.84 2.73
C ILE A 93 1.37 -12.18 3.22
N ALA A 94 0.94 -12.48 4.46
CA ALA A 94 -0.25 -11.86 5.03
C ALA A 94 -0.08 -10.33 5.20
N ARG A 95 1.09 -9.90 5.68
CA ARG A 95 1.46 -8.48 5.83
C ARG A 95 1.49 -7.78 4.47
N LEU A 96 2.14 -8.37 3.47
CA LEU A 96 2.25 -7.83 2.12
C LEU A 96 0.88 -7.72 1.45
N LYS A 97 0.02 -8.75 1.56
CA LYS A 97 -1.36 -8.70 1.07
C LYS A 97 -2.18 -7.59 1.72
N LYS A 98 -1.98 -7.34 3.02
CA LYS A 98 -2.64 -6.22 3.71
C LYS A 98 -2.14 -4.88 3.17
N ALA A 99 -0.83 -4.71 3.02
CA ALA A 99 -0.23 -3.50 2.46
C ALA A 99 -0.68 -3.23 1.03
N GLU A 100 -0.73 -4.26 0.18
CA GLU A 100 -1.22 -4.19 -1.20
C GLU A 100 -2.68 -3.72 -1.27
N ARG A 101 -3.56 -4.25 -0.41
CA ARG A 101 -4.95 -3.79 -0.34
C ARG A 101 -5.05 -2.32 0.06
N THR A 102 -4.28 -1.90 1.06
CA THR A 102 -4.23 -0.49 1.47
C THR A 102 -3.77 0.39 0.32
N LEU A 103 -2.67 0.04 -0.35
CA LEU A 103 -2.13 0.80 -1.47
C LEU A 103 -3.12 0.88 -2.64
N ARG A 104 -3.79 -0.22 -2.98
CA ARG A 104 -4.86 -0.23 -4.00
C ARG A 104 -6.01 0.70 -3.63
N SER A 105 -6.42 0.72 -2.36
CA SER A 105 -7.50 1.61 -1.91
C SER A 105 -7.10 3.09 -1.98
N GLN A 106 -5.87 3.42 -1.58
CA GLN A 106 -5.33 4.78 -1.67
C GLN A 106 -5.25 5.23 -3.13
N HIS A 107 -4.67 4.40 -4.00
CA HIS A 107 -4.56 4.72 -5.41
C HIS A 107 -5.93 4.88 -6.08
N ALA A 108 -6.92 4.07 -5.71
CA ALA A 108 -8.29 4.24 -6.21
C ALA A 108 -8.93 5.54 -5.72
N ALA A 109 -8.63 6.00 -4.50
CA ALA A 109 -9.10 7.27 -3.98
C ALA A 109 -8.45 8.46 -4.72
N GLU A 110 -7.13 8.44 -4.87
CA GLU A 110 -6.36 9.44 -5.62
C GLU A 110 -6.85 9.55 -7.08
N GLN A 111 -7.11 8.42 -7.75
CA GLN A 111 -7.66 8.43 -9.10
C GLN A 111 -9.05 9.06 -9.17
N ARG A 112 -9.90 8.85 -8.15
CA ARG A 112 -11.24 9.46 -8.10
C ARG A 112 -11.13 10.97 -7.90
N GLU A 113 -10.26 11.40 -7.00
CA GLU A 113 -10.00 12.82 -6.75
C GLU A 113 -9.45 13.51 -8.00
N ALA A 114 -8.44 12.92 -8.65
CA ALA A 114 -7.89 13.45 -9.89
C ALA A 114 -8.96 13.56 -11.00
N ARG A 115 -9.82 12.54 -11.15
CA ARG A 115 -10.93 12.59 -12.12
C ARG A 115 -11.96 13.67 -11.78
N ALA A 116 -12.29 13.86 -10.51
CA ALA A 116 -13.19 14.91 -10.07
C ALA A 116 -12.62 16.29 -10.39
N THR A 117 -11.35 16.53 -10.08
CA THR A 117 -10.65 17.79 -10.39
C THR A 117 -10.60 18.06 -11.90
N ILE A 118 -10.31 17.03 -12.71
CA ILE A 118 -10.34 17.15 -14.18
C ILE A 118 -11.73 17.54 -14.67
N ALA A 119 -12.79 16.93 -14.13
CA ALA A 119 -14.16 17.28 -14.50
C ALA A 119 -14.49 18.74 -14.15
N THR A 120 -14.14 19.19 -12.94
CA THR A 120 -14.32 20.60 -12.53
C THR A 120 -13.56 21.57 -13.44
N TYR A 121 -12.32 21.26 -13.82
CA TYR A 121 -11.57 22.09 -14.75
C TYR A 121 -12.17 22.09 -16.16
N ALA A 122 -12.69 20.95 -16.63
CA ALA A 122 -13.39 20.90 -17.90
C ALA A 122 -14.64 21.82 -17.89
N ASP A 123 -15.42 21.79 -16.81
CA ASP A 123 -16.59 22.67 -16.65
C ASP A 123 -16.18 24.16 -16.64
N HIS A 124 -15.11 24.51 -15.91
CA HIS A 124 -14.57 25.87 -15.89
C HIS A 124 -14.10 26.33 -17.27
N ILE A 125 -13.40 25.47 -18.02
CA ILE A 125 -12.93 25.77 -19.38
C ILE A 125 -14.13 26.03 -20.30
N GLN A 126 -15.18 25.22 -20.22
CA GLN A 126 -16.40 25.41 -21.01
C GLN A 126 -17.07 26.75 -20.69
N ALA A 127 -17.25 27.07 -19.40
CA ALA A 127 -17.84 28.33 -18.97
C ALA A 127 -17.04 29.55 -19.44
N LEU A 128 -15.71 29.50 -19.31
CA LEU A 128 -14.82 30.58 -19.76
C LEU A 128 -14.80 30.72 -21.28
N THR A 129 -14.90 29.62 -22.01
CA THR A 129 -14.96 29.62 -23.48
C THR A 129 -16.24 30.30 -23.96
N LEU A 130 -17.38 29.99 -23.35
CA LEU A 130 -18.65 30.66 -23.65
C LEU A 130 -18.56 32.16 -23.35
N ARG A 131 -18.04 32.53 -22.18
CA ARG A 131 -17.92 33.94 -21.79
C ARG A 131 -16.97 34.72 -22.69
N ASN A 132 -15.87 34.11 -23.14
CA ASN A 132 -14.99 34.73 -24.11
C ASN A 132 -15.68 34.97 -25.45
N ALA A 133 -16.45 34.01 -25.96
CA ALA A 133 -17.19 34.17 -27.21
C ALA A 133 -18.22 35.32 -27.12
N GLU A 134 -18.92 35.45 -25.98
CA GLU A 134 -19.82 36.58 -25.72
C GLU A 134 -19.06 37.92 -25.74
N LEU A 135 -17.94 38.01 -25.04
CA LEU A 135 -17.13 39.23 -24.97
C LEU A 135 -16.51 39.60 -26.34
N GLU A 136 -16.14 38.61 -27.14
CA GLU A 136 -15.66 38.81 -28.51
C GLU A 136 -16.76 39.37 -29.41
N ALA A 137 -17.99 38.84 -29.31
CA ALA A 137 -19.15 39.34 -30.03
C ALA A 137 -19.52 40.78 -29.61
N GLU A 138 -19.54 41.06 -28.30
CA GLU A 138 -19.77 42.41 -27.77
C GLU A 138 -18.69 43.40 -28.28
N ASN A 139 -17.41 43.01 -28.23
CA ASN A 139 -16.32 43.84 -28.74
C ASN A 139 -16.44 44.10 -30.24
N ALA A 140 -16.82 43.09 -31.03
CA ALA A 140 -17.02 43.25 -32.46
C ALA A 140 -18.17 44.24 -32.75
N ALA A 141 -19.30 44.11 -32.06
CA ALA A 141 -20.43 45.02 -32.18
C ALA A 141 -20.08 46.47 -31.80
N LEU A 142 -19.34 46.67 -30.71
CA LEU A 142 -18.86 47.98 -30.28
C LEU A 142 -17.90 48.60 -31.30
N ARG A 143 -16.98 47.80 -31.86
CA ARG A 143 -16.05 48.25 -32.90
C ARG A 143 -16.78 48.67 -34.16
N GLU A 144 -17.79 47.92 -34.57
CA GLU A 144 -18.62 48.27 -35.72
C GLU A 144 -19.39 49.57 -35.49
N ALA A 145 -20.00 49.73 -34.31
CA ALA A 145 -20.72 50.96 -33.94
C ALA A 145 -19.80 52.20 -33.94
N LEU A 146 -18.52 52.05 -33.58
CA LEU A 146 -17.53 53.13 -33.66
C LEU A 146 -17.09 53.48 -35.09
N HIS A 147 -17.17 52.53 -36.03
CA HIS A 147 -16.82 52.77 -37.44
C HIS A 147 -17.98 53.38 -38.24
N GLN A 148 -19.21 53.35 -37.72
CA GLN A 148 -20.35 53.98 -38.39
C GLN A 148 -20.31 55.52 -38.25
N PRO A 149 -20.32 56.28 -39.36
CA PRO A 149 -20.11 57.73 -39.35
C PRO A 149 -21.25 58.55 -38.72
N ASP A 150 -22.45 57.97 -38.55
CA ASP A 150 -23.61 58.63 -37.93
C ASP A 150 -23.85 58.20 -36.46
N GLY A 151 -22.94 57.42 -35.88
CA GLY A 151 -23.04 56.96 -34.50
C GLY A 151 -22.91 58.11 -33.51
N ASN A 152 -23.93 58.34 -32.69
CA ASN A 152 -23.97 59.34 -31.61
C ASN A 152 -23.05 58.98 -30.42
N VAL A 153 -21.84 58.51 -30.70
CA VAL A 153 -20.86 58.02 -29.73
C VAL A 153 -19.83 59.12 -29.48
N ALA A 154 -20.05 59.89 -28.43
CA ALA A 154 -19.07 60.87 -27.96
C ALA A 154 -17.91 60.13 -27.26
N ALA A 155 -16.68 60.31 -27.76
CA ALA A 155 -15.49 59.85 -27.06
C ALA A 155 -15.44 60.50 -25.67
N LEU A 156 -15.55 59.69 -24.61
CA LEU A 156 -15.32 60.17 -23.26
C LEU A 156 -13.86 60.64 -23.16
N PRO A 157 -13.59 61.87 -22.69
CA PRO A 157 -12.23 62.32 -22.51
C PRO A 157 -11.56 61.38 -21.53
N VAL A 158 -10.48 60.73 -21.96
CA VAL A 158 -9.62 59.93 -21.09
C VAL A 158 -8.84 60.89 -20.20
N THR A 159 -9.52 61.52 -19.26
CA THR A 159 -8.87 62.07 -18.08
C THR A 159 -8.41 60.85 -17.31
N SER A 160 -7.13 60.52 -17.48
CA SER A 160 -6.52 59.35 -16.86
C SER A 160 -6.91 59.28 -15.38
N LEU A 161 -7.65 58.24 -14.99
CA LEU A 161 -8.01 57.99 -13.59
C LEU A 161 -6.75 57.99 -12.70
N ARG A 162 -5.57 57.67 -13.25
CA ARG A 162 -4.26 57.81 -12.58
C ARG A 162 -3.88 59.25 -12.20
N GLN A 163 -4.32 60.28 -12.92
CA GLN A 163 -4.07 61.69 -12.56
C GLN A 163 -5.11 62.23 -11.58
N ALA A 164 -6.36 61.80 -11.67
CA ALA A 164 -7.41 62.19 -10.72
C ALA A 164 -7.12 61.73 -9.29
N TRP A 165 -6.61 60.51 -9.11
CA TRP A 165 -6.14 60.02 -7.81
C TRP A 165 -4.88 60.74 -7.28
N ARG A 166 -4.11 61.41 -8.15
CA ARG A 166 -2.88 62.13 -7.79
C ARG A 166 -3.13 63.60 -7.43
N GLN A 167 -4.25 64.19 -7.87
CA GLN A 167 -4.64 65.58 -7.53
C GLN A 167 -5.66 65.65 -6.38
N GLY A 168 -6.31 64.53 -6.03
CA GLY A 168 -7.35 64.45 -4.99
C GLY A 168 -6.88 63.98 -3.61
N SER A 169 -5.57 63.88 -3.32
CA SER A 169 -5.09 63.45 -2.00
C SER A 169 -4.98 64.63 -1.03
N GLY A 170 -6.13 65.12 -0.56
CA GLY A 170 -6.23 65.80 0.73
C GLY A 170 -6.25 64.76 1.86
N VAL A 171 -5.19 63.97 2.01
CA VAL A 171 -5.03 63.00 3.13
C VAL A 171 -4.25 63.68 4.24
N GLN A 172 -4.96 64.49 5.03
CA GLN A 172 -4.53 64.96 6.35
C GLN A 172 -5.78 65.27 7.17
N ARG A 173 -6.56 64.23 7.51
CA ARG A 173 -7.54 64.31 8.61
C ARG A 173 -8.15 63.00 9.12
N LEU A 174 -7.52 61.85 8.90
CA LEU A 174 -7.97 60.57 9.48
C LEU A 174 -6.80 59.80 10.14
N GLY A 175 -5.92 60.53 10.81
CA GLY A 175 -4.87 59.96 11.67
C GLY A 175 -4.99 60.35 13.15
N ASP A 176 -5.67 61.46 13.48
CA ASP A 176 -5.65 62.04 14.84
C ASP A 176 -6.85 61.67 15.73
N GLU A 177 -7.78 60.83 15.27
CA GLU A 177 -9.00 60.50 16.04
C GLU A 177 -9.01 59.06 16.60
N ALA A 178 -7.94 58.29 16.40
CA ALA A 178 -7.76 56.96 16.99
C ALA A 178 -6.99 56.98 18.33
N ASP A 179 -6.37 58.10 18.71
CA ASP A 179 -5.56 58.24 19.94
C ASP A 179 -6.29 58.95 21.10
N ARG A 180 -7.61 59.14 21.03
CA ARG A 180 -8.39 59.85 22.08
C ARG A 180 -9.47 59.04 22.80
N LEU A 181 -9.55 57.73 22.60
CA LEU A 181 -10.43 56.86 23.39
C LEU A 181 -9.67 55.61 23.90
N GLY A 182 -8.53 55.85 24.54
CA GLY A 182 -7.94 54.94 25.52
C GLY A 182 -8.46 55.24 26.92
#